data_AF-A0A4P5SID7-F1
#
_entry.id   AF-A0A4P5SID7-F1
#
_cell.length_a   1.000
_cell.length_b   1.000
_cell.length_c   1.000
_cell.angle_alpha   90.00
_cell.angle_beta   90.00
_cell.angle_gamma   90.00
#
_symmetry.space_group_name_H-M   'P 1'
#
loop_
_entity.id
_entity.type
_entity.pdbx_description
1 polymer ?
#
loop_
_entity_poly.entity_id
_entity_poly.type
_entity_poly.pdbx_seq_one_letter_code
_entity_poly.pdbx_strand_id
1 'polypeptide(L)'
;MFKYNYSPLVRTLDNCFFFSLKLLSLFIPSSNHFIDQFAKMGIYWKDKTDIWENSSCYLGLLLGSVFIFSIFWLVVKTNDSKILEKTTKRFGLSDNDIKKISFISSLILLSLLFVICGGLISLSFEIVFVRSNARFVVVIALLCIIILGIIVDGILKKNNVNKAILLKIFLVLIYVFSFLDMVGKPIISNNDVTFYHEFFLENNKKNDYLIEDTENFKFEEYNFKIANMVDSNINFVKKIESVMPDNSAIFVMPFGYWPERDSNTSLIFYIHSKKLRWSYPLIDSKDNIKIAKKIFNSPNYNDFIAQIRKQGFKGLVLNLFDYQNCQIMEWCLKSNFTIKNLKEKMIESGGSDLIKSDNGYFIFIKI
;
A
#
# COMPACT_ATOMS: atom_id res chain seq x y z
N MET A 1 -20.00 -18.74 13.84
CA MET A 1 -19.04 -18.01 14.69
C MET A 1 -17.71 -18.02 13.97
N PHE A 2 -17.26 -16.88 13.43
CA PHE A 2 -15.96 -16.78 12.77
C PHE A 2 -14.88 -17.11 13.82
N LYS A 3 -14.33 -18.32 13.77
CA LYS A 3 -13.15 -18.68 14.55
C LYS A 3 -12.00 -17.74 14.15
N TYR A 4 -11.14 -17.39 15.11
CA TYR A 4 -9.95 -16.59 14.88
C TYR A 4 -9.25 -17.04 13.59
N ASN A 5 -9.21 -16.13 12.61
CA ASN A 5 -8.74 -16.44 11.27
C ASN A 5 -7.21 -16.33 11.26
N TYR A 6 -6.52 -17.48 11.29
CA TYR A 6 -5.06 -17.55 11.19
C TYR A 6 -4.54 -17.42 9.75
N SER A 7 -5.42 -17.30 8.74
CA SER A 7 -5.01 -17.16 7.34
C SER A 7 -4.08 -15.98 7.02
N PRO A 8 -4.13 -14.81 7.71
CA PRO A 8 -3.11 -13.76 7.53
C PRO A 8 -1.68 -14.22 7.90
N LEU A 9 -1.54 -15.30 8.70
CA LEU A 9 -0.26 -15.82 9.16
C LEU A 9 0.29 -16.92 8.23
N VAL A 10 -0.54 -17.48 7.34
CA VAL A 10 -0.12 -18.50 6.37
C VAL A 10 0.21 -17.80 5.06
N ARG A 11 1.49 -17.45 4.87
CA ARG A 11 1.95 -16.88 3.59
C ARG A 11 2.00 -17.96 2.51
N THR A 12 1.35 -17.71 1.38
CA THR A 12 1.44 -18.57 0.19
C THR A 12 2.73 -18.29 -0.58
N LEU A 13 3.11 -19.21 -1.47
CA LEU A 13 4.25 -19.02 -2.38
C LEU A 13 4.08 -17.75 -3.23
N ASP A 14 2.85 -17.50 -3.69
CA ASP A 14 2.49 -16.31 -4.48
C ASP A 14 2.73 -15.01 -3.69
N ASN A 15 2.40 -15.01 -2.39
CA ASN A 15 2.70 -13.87 -1.53
C ASN A 15 4.21 -13.62 -1.44
N CYS A 16 5.03 -14.67 -1.32
CA CYS A 16 6.49 -14.53 -1.32
C CYS A 16 7.02 -13.91 -2.62
N PHE A 17 6.49 -14.31 -3.78
CA PHE A 17 6.81 -13.68 -5.06
C PHE A 17 6.42 -12.21 -5.07
N PHE A 18 5.21 -11.88 -4.63
CA PHE A 18 4.71 -10.51 -4.57
C PHE A 18 5.55 -9.61 -3.64
N PHE A 19 5.91 -10.10 -2.45
CA PHE A 19 6.81 -9.36 -1.54
C PHE A 19 8.23 -9.19 -2.11
N SER A 20 8.70 -10.15 -2.89
CA SER A 20 9.98 -10.03 -3.60
C SER A 20 9.92 -8.95 -4.69
N LEU A 21 8.78 -8.81 -5.38
CA LEU A 21 8.55 -7.68 -6.29
C LEU A 21 8.47 -6.33 -5.56
N LYS A 22 7.90 -6.28 -4.34
CA LYS A 22 7.93 -5.08 -3.48
C LYS A 22 9.36 -4.70 -3.07
N LEU A 23 10.26 -5.66 -2.91
CA LEU A 23 11.67 -5.38 -2.71
C LEU A 23 12.32 -4.79 -3.95
N LEU A 24 11.99 -5.36 -5.13
CA LEU A 24 12.52 -4.87 -6.40
C LEU A 24 12.08 -3.43 -6.69
N SER A 25 10.90 -3.00 -6.23
CA SER A 25 10.43 -1.62 -6.41
C SER A 25 11.32 -0.58 -5.71
N LEU A 26 12.13 -0.97 -4.72
CA LEU A 26 13.10 -0.05 -4.11
C LEU A 26 14.17 0.42 -5.12
N PHE A 27 14.54 -0.42 -6.08
CA PHE A 27 15.60 -0.13 -7.06
C PHE A 27 15.10 0.60 -8.31
N ILE A 28 13.78 0.65 -8.49
CA ILE A 28 13.17 1.30 -9.63
C ILE A 28 13.16 2.82 -9.36
N PRO A 29 13.56 3.67 -10.32
CA PRO A 29 13.40 5.11 -10.20
C PRO A 29 11.95 5.52 -9.98
N SER A 30 11.75 6.71 -9.41
CA SER A 30 10.42 7.27 -9.24
C SER A 30 9.65 7.36 -10.58
N SER A 31 8.35 7.06 -10.56
CA SER A 31 7.52 7.10 -11.79
C SER A 31 7.38 8.51 -12.40
N ASN A 32 7.77 9.54 -11.65
CA ASN A 32 7.84 10.94 -12.04
C ASN A 32 9.29 11.45 -12.09
N HIS A 33 10.26 10.58 -12.37
CA HIS A 33 11.68 10.94 -12.39
C HIS A 33 12.01 12.14 -13.31
N PHE A 34 13.04 12.93 -12.97
CA PHE A 34 13.47 14.09 -13.76
C PHE A 34 13.93 13.74 -15.19
N ILE A 35 14.50 12.55 -15.35
CA ILE A 35 14.90 11.93 -16.63
C ILE A 35 13.76 11.05 -17.14
N ASP A 36 13.23 11.36 -18.32
CA ASP A 36 12.02 10.73 -18.86
C ASP A 36 12.16 9.22 -19.10
N GLN A 37 13.35 8.73 -19.46
CA GLN A 37 13.61 7.30 -19.62
C GLN A 37 13.42 6.53 -18.31
N PHE A 38 13.84 7.11 -17.19
CA PHE A 38 13.67 6.53 -15.86
C PHE A 38 12.23 6.66 -15.37
N ALA A 39 11.55 7.77 -15.69
CA ALA A 39 10.12 7.91 -15.41
C ALA A 39 9.32 6.83 -16.14
N LYS A 40 9.59 6.62 -17.44
CA LYS A 40 8.98 5.55 -18.25
C LYS A 40 9.21 4.16 -17.65
N MET A 41 10.42 3.88 -17.15
CA MET A 41 10.74 2.63 -16.47
C MET A 41 9.93 2.47 -15.17
N GLY A 42 9.81 3.52 -14.36
CA GLY A 42 8.99 3.51 -13.15
C GLY A 42 7.50 3.32 -13.43
N ILE A 43 6.97 3.98 -14.46
CA ILE A 43 5.59 3.82 -14.92
C ILE A 43 5.34 2.39 -15.41
N TYR A 44 6.23 1.85 -16.26
CA TYR A 44 6.13 0.49 -16.78
C TYR A 44 6.15 -0.54 -15.65
N TRP A 45 7.06 -0.40 -14.67
CA TRP A 45 7.12 -1.29 -13.51
C TRP A 45 5.82 -1.26 -12.70
N LYS A 46 5.28 -0.05 -12.46
CA LYS A 46 4.03 0.14 -11.70
C LYS A 46 2.84 -0.51 -12.42
N ASP A 47 2.73 -0.31 -13.73
CA ASP A 47 1.70 -0.92 -14.58
C ASP A 47 1.76 -2.46 -14.52
N LYS A 48 2.96 -3.06 -14.53
CA LYS A 48 3.11 -4.52 -14.56
C LYS A 48 2.98 -5.21 -13.20
N THR A 49 3.24 -4.50 -12.10
CA THR A 49 3.27 -5.14 -10.77
C THR A 49 2.03 -4.88 -9.93
N ASP A 50 1.22 -3.86 -10.25
CA ASP A 50 0.00 -3.49 -9.49
C ASP A 50 0.28 -3.19 -8.00
N ILE A 51 1.53 -2.83 -7.66
CA ILE A 51 1.95 -2.51 -6.29
C ILE A 51 1.74 -1.01 -6.03
N TRP A 52 0.52 -0.61 -5.65
CA TRP A 52 0.16 0.79 -5.44
C TRP A 52 0.61 1.37 -4.08
N GLU A 53 0.64 0.54 -3.04
CA GLU A 53 0.95 0.94 -1.65
C GLU A 53 2.35 1.56 -1.48
N ASN A 54 3.26 1.29 -2.40
CA ASN A 54 4.67 1.71 -2.34
C ASN A 54 5.02 2.71 -3.45
N SER A 55 4.03 3.38 -4.04
CA SER A 55 4.23 4.33 -5.15
C SER A 55 5.08 5.57 -4.81
N SER A 56 5.52 5.73 -3.57
CA SER A 56 6.45 6.77 -3.12
C SER A 56 7.69 6.21 -2.43
N CYS A 57 7.91 4.90 -2.49
CA CYS A 57 8.94 4.17 -1.73
C CYS A 57 10.08 3.75 -2.65
N TYR A 58 10.84 4.72 -3.16
CA TYR A 58 11.97 4.48 -4.06
C TYR A 58 13.28 4.79 -3.35
N LEU A 59 14.25 3.88 -3.48
CA LEU A 59 15.64 4.13 -3.12
C LEU A 59 16.42 4.65 -4.34
N GLY A 60 15.93 4.34 -5.54
CA GLY A 60 16.58 4.68 -6.80
C GLY A 60 17.69 3.71 -7.16
N LEU A 61 18.24 3.86 -8.37
CA LEU A 61 19.31 3.02 -8.88
C LEU A 61 20.60 3.19 -8.07
N LEU A 62 20.93 4.43 -7.69
CA LEU A 62 22.22 4.70 -7.05
C LEU A 62 22.26 4.17 -5.61
N LEU A 63 21.35 4.62 -4.75
CA LEU A 63 21.31 4.11 -3.38
C LEU A 63 20.85 2.65 -3.33
N GLY A 64 20.06 2.20 -4.32
CA GLY A 64 19.77 0.80 -4.56
C GLY A 64 21.04 -0.04 -4.78
N SER A 65 21.99 0.43 -5.59
CA SER A 65 23.26 -0.26 -5.77
C SER A 65 24.08 -0.34 -4.48
N VAL A 66 24.06 0.71 -3.64
CA VAL A 66 24.72 0.72 -2.33
C VAL A 66 24.04 -0.24 -1.37
N PHE A 67 22.71 -0.33 -1.42
CA PHE A 67 21.95 -1.30 -0.64
C PHE A 67 22.30 -2.74 -1.03
N ILE A 68 22.36 -3.07 -2.33
CA ILE A 68 22.80 -4.40 -2.80
C ILE A 68 24.24 -4.67 -2.34
N PHE A 69 25.12 -3.68 -2.48
CA PHE A 69 26.49 -3.77 -1.97
C PHE A 69 26.50 -4.07 -0.46
N SER A 70 25.64 -3.45 0.34
CA SER A 70 25.58 -3.68 1.79
C SER A 70 25.19 -5.12 2.14
N ILE A 71 24.24 -5.72 1.41
CA ILE A 71 23.85 -7.12 1.59
C ILE A 71 25.00 -8.04 1.16
N PHE A 72 25.55 -7.80 -0.03
CA PHE A 72 26.68 -8.58 -0.54
C PHE A 72 27.90 -8.51 0.39
N TRP A 73 28.16 -7.34 0.97
CA TRP A 73 29.22 -7.11 1.94
C TRP A 73 29.08 -8.03 3.17
N LEU A 74 27.86 -8.16 3.71
CA LEU A 74 27.62 -9.06 4.84
C LEU A 74 27.88 -10.53 4.48
N VAL A 75 27.46 -10.97 3.30
CA VAL A 75 27.66 -12.34 2.82
C VAL A 75 29.15 -12.63 2.57
N VAL A 76 29.87 -11.73 1.91
CA VAL A 76 31.30 -11.89 1.65
C VAL A 76 32.10 -11.90 2.94
N LYS A 77 31.77 -11.01 3.87
CA LYS A 77 32.48 -10.92 5.15
C LYS A 77 32.43 -12.23 5.94
N THR A 78 31.31 -12.96 5.88
CA THR A 78 31.18 -14.24 6.60
C THR A 78 31.85 -15.40 5.87
N ASN A 79 31.92 -15.37 4.53
CA ASN A 79 32.22 -16.56 3.73
C ASN A 79 33.54 -16.50 2.94
N ASP A 80 34.05 -15.31 2.59
CA ASP A 80 35.22 -15.17 1.70
C ASP A 80 36.14 -14.00 2.09
N SER A 81 37.22 -14.33 2.81
CA SER A 81 38.23 -13.37 3.24
C SER A 81 39.04 -12.78 2.08
N LYS A 82 39.20 -13.49 0.95
CA LYS A 82 40.00 -13.01 -0.20
C LYS A 82 39.26 -11.92 -0.98
N ILE A 83 37.96 -12.11 -1.23
CA ILE A 83 37.13 -11.08 -1.87
C ILE A 83 37.06 -9.83 -0.98
N LEU A 84 36.91 -10.02 0.34
CA LEU A 84 36.91 -8.92 1.30
C LEU A 84 38.24 -8.14 1.26
N GLU A 85 39.38 -8.84 1.29
CA GLU A 85 40.71 -8.22 1.22
C GLU A 85 40.91 -7.44 -0.10
N LYS A 86 40.49 -8.01 -1.24
CA LYS A 86 40.58 -7.33 -2.53
C LYS A 86 39.71 -6.06 -2.57
N THR A 87 38.49 -6.14 -2.03
CA THR A 87 37.53 -5.03 -2.00
C THR A 87 38.03 -3.89 -1.10
N THR A 88 38.53 -4.23 0.09
CA THR A 88 39.08 -3.27 1.05
C THR A 88 40.33 -2.57 0.52
N LYS A 89 41.27 -3.30 -0.09
CA LYS A 89 42.44 -2.71 -0.77
C LYS A 89 42.07 -1.83 -1.96
N ARG A 90 41.04 -2.21 -2.73
CA ARG A 90 40.55 -1.43 -3.88
C ARG A 90 40.04 -0.07 -3.42
N PHE A 91 39.22 -0.06 -2.37
CA PHE A 91 38.59 1.16 -1.83
C PHE A 91 39.45 1.91 -0.79
N GLY A 92 40.62 1.39 -0.41
CA GLY A 92 41.48 2.06 0.58
C GLY A 92 40.86 2.13 1.97
N LEU A 93 40.07 1.12 2.35
CA LEU A 93 39.33 1.10 3.62
C LEU A 93 40.26 0.68 4.77
N SER A 94 40.21 1.41 5.89
CA SER A 94 40.88 1.00 7.13
C SER A 94 40.07 -0.08 7.88
N ASP A 95 40.69 -0.74 8.86
CA ASP A 95 39.98 -1.69 9.73
C ASP A 95 38.79 -1.07 10.47
N ASN A 96 38.88 0.22 10.81
CA ASN A 96 37.78 0.95 11.42
C ASN A 96 36.63 1.17 10.42
N ASP A 97 36.94 1.48 9.17
CA ASP A 97 35.94 1.66 8.11
C ASP A 97 35.22 0.34 7.81
N ILE A 98 35.96 -0.77 7.79
CA ILE A 98 35.41 -2.13 7.63
C ILE A 98 34.40 -2.43 8.74
N LYS A 99 34.73 -2.11 10.00
CA LYS A 99 33.83 -2.29 11.16
C LYS A 99 32.58 -1.43 11.02
N LYS A 100 32.72 -0.15 10.65
CA LYS A 100 31.60 0.78 10.43
C LYS A 100 30.67 0.32 9.31
N ILE A 101 31.21 0.00 8.13
CA ILE A 101 30.41 -0.49 7.00
C ILE A 101 29.66 -1.76 7.41
N SER A 102 30.33 -2.70 8.09
CA SER A 102 29.68 -3.92 8.55
C SER A 102 28.49 -3.63 9.49
N PHE A 103 28.69 -2.74 10.47
CA PHE A 103 27.65 -2.36 11.42
C PHE A 103 26.47 -1.69 10.71
N ILE A 104 26.73 -0.74 9.81
CA ILE A 104 25.69 -0.04 9.05
C ILE A 104 24.95 -1.00 8.11
N SER A 105 25.66 -1.91 7.43
CA SER A 105 25.02 -2.95 6.60
C SER A 105 24.10 -3.85 7.43
N SER A 106 24.49 -4.22 8.66
CA SER A 106 23.61 -4.96 9.57
C SER A 106 22.37 -4.16 9.97
N LEU A 107 22.49 -2.84 10.20
CA LEU A 107 21.34 -1.97 10.45
C LEU A 107 20.41 -1.84 9.24
N ILE A 108 20.97 -1.79 8.02
CA ILE A 108 20.19 -1.79 6.77
C ILE A 108 19.41 -3.09 6.66
N LEU A 109 20.07 -4.25 6.85
CA LEU A 109 19.40 -5.55 6.81
C LEU A 109 18.33 -5.67 7.89
N LEU A 110 18.62 -5.22 9.12
CA LEU A 110 17.65 -5.20 10.20
C LEU A 110 16.43 -4.32 9.86
N SER A 111 16.66 -3.13 9.31
CA SER A 111 15.60 -2.21 8.87
C SER A 111 14.75 -2.83 7.76
N LEU A 112 15.37 -3.53 6.83
CA LEU A 112 14.67 -4.25 5.76
C LEU A 112 13.80 -5.37 6.32
N LEU A 113 14.38 -6.24 7.15
CA LEU A 113 13.66 -7.36 7.78
C LEU A 113 12.52 -6.84 8.65
N PHE A 114 12.73 -5.72 9.34
CA PHE A 114 11.72 -5.04 10.12
C PHE A 114 10.50 -4.65 9.26
N VAL A 115 10.74 -4.08 8.08
CA VAL A 115 9.67 -3.70 7.13
C VAL A 115 8.97 -4.94 6.55
N ILE A 116 9.72 -5.94 6.09
CA ILE A 116 9.17 -7.11 5.40
C ILE A 116 8.39 -8.04 6.33
N CYS A 117 8.95 -8.31 7.50
CA CYS A 117 8.33 -9.20 8.49
C CYS A 117 7.14 -8.53 9.20
N GLY A 118 6.85 -7.26 8.90
CA GLY A 118 5.84 -6.48 9.62
C GLY A 118 6.19 -6.35 11.11
N GLY A 119 7.49 -6.23 11.43
CA GLY A 119 8.09 -6.58 12.72
C GLY A 119 7.59 -5.82 13.95
N LEU A 120 6.83 -4.74 13.78
CA LEU A 120 6.06 -4.09 14.85
C LEU A 120 4.61 -3.80 14.46
N ILE A 121 4.02 -4.40 13.43
CA ILE A 121 2.57 -4.26 13.16
C ILE A 121 1.75 -4.73 14.38
N SER A 122 2.30 -5.64 15.20
CA SER A 122 1.75 -6.01 16.51
C SER A 122 1.99 -4.99 17.65
N LEU A 123 3.05 -4.18 17.58
CA LEU A 123 3.40 -3.19 18.61
C LEU A 123 3.01 -1.74 18.23
N SER A 124 2.56 -1.52 16.99
CA SER A 124 2.27 -0.20 16.39
C SER A 124 0.79 0.18 16.40
N PHE A 125 -0.08 -0.57 17.08
CA PHE A 125 -1.44 -0.08 17.36
C PHE A 125 -1.41 1.25 18.13
N GLU A 126 -0.31 1.57 18.83
CA GLU A 126 -0.16 2.82 19.59
C GLU A 126 0.68 3.91 18.88
N ILE A 127 1.47 3.57 17.86
CA ILE A 127 2.37 4.55 17.20
C ILE A 127 1.98 4.71 15.73
N VAL A 128 0.90 5.47 15.50
CA VAL A 128 0.37 5.85 14.18
C VAL A 128 1.44 6.48 13.27
N PHE A 129 2.49 7.06 13.86
CA PHE A 129 3.56 7.75 13.14
C PHE A 129 4.54 6.81 12.40
N VAL A 130 4.60 5.50 12.67
CA VAL A 130 5.62 4.62 12.06
C VAL A 130 5.09 3.83 10.85
N ARG A 131 3.82 4.01 10.48
CA ARG A 131 3.10 3.08 9.59
C ARG A 131 3.44 3.13 8.09
N SER A 132 4.07 4.18 7.58
CA SER A 132 4.31 4.26 6.13
C SER A 132 5.66 3.65 5.76
N ASN A 133 5.65 2.62 4.90
CA ASN A 133 6.85 2.01 4.29
C ASN A 133 7.84 3.07 3.75
N ALA A 134 7.34 4.21 3.28
CA ALA A 134 8.12 5.35 2.80
C ALA A 134 9.15 5.87 3.82
N ARG A 135 8.83 5.87 5.11
CA ARG A 135 9.73 6.37 6.16
C ARG A 135 10.94 5.46 6.37
N PHE A 136 10.75 4.15 6.25
CA PHE A 136 11.87 3.20 6.34
C PHE A 136 12.80 3.31 5.15
N VAL A 137 12.27 3.60 3.96
CA VAL A 137 13.11 3.86 2.78
C VAL A 137 14.02 5.07 3.01
N VAL A 138 13.53 6.15 3.66
CA VAL A 138 14.37 7.29 4.06
C VAL A 138 15.48 6.86 5.02
N VAL A 139 15.17 6.04 6.04
CA VAL A 139 16.19 5.54 6.98
C VAL A 139 17.23 4.70 6.26
N ILE A 140 16.82 3.76 5.39
CA ILE A 140 17.72 2.94 4.59
C ILE A 140 18.58 3.83 3.68
N ALA A 141 17.98 4.83 3.02
CA ALA A 141 18.68 5.78 2.17
C ALA A 141 19.77 6.56 2.93
N LEU A 142 19.48 7.04 4.14
CA LEU A 142 20.47 7.72 4.99
C LEU A 142 21.64 6.79 5.36
N LEU A 143 21.35 5.54 5.71
CA LEU A 143 22.39 4.55 6.01
C LEU A 143 23.24 4.22 4.76
N CYS A 144 22.62 4.10 3.58
CA CYS A 144 23.31 3.94 2.30
C CYS A 144 24.22 5.14 1.98
N ILE A 145 23.74 6.37 2.21
CA ILE A 145 24.51 7.60 2.04
C ILE A 145 25.77 7.60 2.93
N ILE A 146 25.67 7.11 4.17
CA ILE A 146 26.82 6.98 5.08
C ILE A 146 27.83 5.96 4.54
N ILE A 147 27.39 4.77 4.11
CA ILE A 147 28.29 3.77 3.49
C ILE A 147 29.01 4.36 2.29
N LEU A 148 28.27 5.03 1.40
CA LEU A 148 28.84 5.67 0.22
C LEU A 148 29.89 6.73 0.59
N GLY A 149 29.62 7.54 1.62
CA GLY A 149 30.56 8.52 2.15
C GLY A 149 31.85 7.88 2.65
N ILE A 150 31.76 6.77 3.40
CA ILE A 150 32.95 6.02 3.87
C ILE A 150 33.76 5.45 2.70
N ILE A 151 33.09 4.88 1.70
CA ILE A 151 33.77 4.34 0.51
C ILE A 151 34.51 5.45 -0.25
N VAL A 152 33.86 6.59 -0.46
CA VAL A 152 34.47 7.72 -1.16
C VAL A 152 35.63 8.32 -0.36
N ASP A 153 35.51 8.42 0.97
CA ASP A 153 36.61 8.86 1.84
C ASP A 153 37.83 7.93 1.77
N GLY A 154 37.61 6.61 1.74
CA GLY A 154 38.68 5.63 1.51
C GLY A 154 39.38 5.82 0.15
N ILE A 155 38.60 6.03 -0.92
CA ILE A 155 39.13 6.29 -2.26
C ILE A 155 39.91 7.63 -2.29
N LEU A 156 39.43 8.64 -1.58
CA LEU A 156 40.05 9.96 -1.47
C LEU A 156 41.42 9.89 -0.80
N LYS A 157 41.52 9.20 0.35
CA LYS A 157 42.78 9.01 1.09
C LYS A 157 43.89 8.36 0.25
N LYS A 158 43.51 7.54 -0.73
CA LYS A 158 44.44 6.87 -1.65
C LYS A 158 44.96 7.77 -2.79
N ASN A 159 44.31 8.89 -3.07
CA ASN A 159 44.56 9.73 -4.24
C ASN A 159 45.16 11.10 -3.87
N ASN A 160 45.94 11.70 -4.78
CA ASN A 160 46.54 13.04 -4.59
C ASN A 160 45.50 14.16 -4.40
N VAL A 161 45.91 15.23 -3.71
CA VAL A 161 45.06 16.38 -3.29
C VAL A 161 44.21 16.99 -4.43
N ASN A 162 44.75 17.13 -5.64
CA ASN A 162 43.98 17.68 -6.78
C ASN A 162 42.81 16.78 -7.20
N LYS A 163 42.93 15.46 -7.03
CA LYS A 163 41.82 14.52 -7.25
C LYS A 163 40.78 14.61 -6.13
N ALA A 164 41.15 15.10 -4.95
CA ALA A 164 40.23 15.21 -3.83
C ALA A 164 39.13 16.25 -4.04
N ILE A 165 39.45 17.38 -4.67
CA ILE A 165 38.44 18.41 -5.01
C ILE A 165 37.46 17.86 -6.05
N LEU A 166 37.96 17.26 -7.13
CA LEU A 166 37.14 16.60 -8.16
C LEU A 166 36.22 15.53 -7.58
N LEU A 167 36.73 14.69 -6.68
CA LEU A 167 35.94 13.65 -6.01
C LEU A 167 34.87 14.23 -5.06
N LYS A 168 35.13 15.36 -4.39
CA LYS A 168 34.12 16.05 -3.58
C LYS A 168 33.00 16.63 -4.43
N ILE A 169 33.33 17.26 -5.57
CA ILE A 169 32.34 17.75 -6.53
C ILE A 169 31.51 16.58 -7.05
N PHE A 170 32.17 15.47 -7.41
CA PHE A 170 31.51 14.25 -7.85
C PHE A 170 30.58 13.66 -6.79
N LEU A 171 30.96 13.69 -5.51
CA LEU A 171 30.12 13.25 -4.39
C LEU A 171 28.87 14.14 -4.25
N VAL A 172 29.00 15.46 -4.37
CA VAL A 172 27.85 16.37 -4.38
C VAL A 172 26.92 16.05 -5.54
N LEU A 173 27.46 15.82 -6.75
CA LEU A 173 26.66 15.42 -7.90
C LEU A 173 25.96 14.08 -7.68
N ILE A 174 26.63 13.09 -7.07
CA ILE A 174 26.02 11.81 -6.69
C ILE A 174 24.87 12.04 -5.70
N TYR A 175 25.04 12.88 -4.68
CA TYR A 175 23.97 13.14 -3.72
C TYR A 175 22.77 13.86 -4.35
N VAL A 176 23.02 14.88 -5.18
CA VAL A 176 21.97 15.55 -5.95
C VAL A 176 21.25 14.53 -6.84
N PHE A 177 22.00 13.72 -7.59
CA PHE A 177 21.41 12.70 -8.44
C PHE A 177 20.59 11.66 -7.63
N SER A 178 21.11 11.18 -6.50
CA SER A 178 20.40 10.24 -5.62
C SER A 178 19.11 10.85 -5.08
N PHE A 179 19.14 12.13 -4.72
CA PHE A 179 17.96 12.85 -4.27
C PHE A 179 16.94 12.99 -5.40
N LEU A 180 17.35 13.35 -6.62
CA LEU A 180 16.46 13.42 -7.79
C LEU A 180 15.91 12.04 -8.20
N ASP A 181 16.65 10.97 -7.93
CA ASP A 181 16.23 9.58 -8.19
C ASP A 181 15.09 9.17 -7.25
N MET A 182 15.18 9.59 -5.99
CA MET A 182 14.18 9.35 -4.95
C MET A 182 12.97 10.30 -5.02
N VAL A 183 13.24 11.60 -5.18
CA VAL A 183 12.27 12.69 -5.19
C VAL A 183 12.06 13.05 -6.65
N GLY A 184 11.05 12.46 -7.29
CA GLY A 184 10.71 12.80 -8.67
C GLY A 184 10.24 14.26 -8.82
N LYS A 185 9.93 14.66 -10.07
CA LYS A 185 9.36 15.98 -10.40
C LYS A 185 8.17 16.24 -9.47
N PRO A 186 8.13 17.37 -8.75
CA PRO A 186 6.97 17.68 -7.92
C PRO A 186 5.75 17.71 -8.85
N ILE A 187 4.69 17.00 -8.45
CA ILE A 187 3.44 16.97 -9.22
C ILE A 187 2.80 18.35 -9.04
N ILE A 188 3.20 19.32 -9.86
CA ILE A 188 2.72 20.69 -9.80
C ILE A 188 1.81 20.88 -11.02
N SER A 189 0.52 21.02 -10.73
CA SER A 189 -0.55 21.54 -11.61
C SER A 189 -1.17 20.57 -12.63
N ASN A 190 -2.42 20.90 -12.97
CA ASN A 190 -3.43 20.12 -13.71
C ASN A 190 -2.97 19.48 -15.04
N ASN A 191 -1.83 19.87 -15.61
CA ASN A 191 -1.35 19.35 -16.90
C ASN A 191 -0.57 18.03 -16.80
N ASP A 192 0.01 17.70 -15.65
CA ASP A 192 0.70 16.41 -15.46
C ASP A 192 -0.29 15.26 -15.17
N VAL A 193 -1.50 15.59 -14.68
CA VAL A 193 -2.62 14.66 -14.67
C VAL A 193 -2.91 14.22 -16.11
N THR A 194 -2.83 15.12 -17.08
CA THR A 194 -3.03 14.81 -18.51
C THR A 194 -2.00 13.82 -19.05
N PHE A 195 -0.73 13.86 -18.66
CA PHE A 195 0.26 12.87 -19.12
C PHE A 195 0.00 11.48 -18.54
N TYR A 196 -0.29 11.39 -17.23
CA TYR A 196 -0.68 10.11 -16.63
C TYR A 196 -2.01 9.60 -17.19
N HIS A 197 -2.95 10.51 -17.49
CA HIS A 197 -4.26 10.22 -18.04
C HIS A 197 -4.18 9.79 -19.51
N GLU A 198 -3.39 10.44 -20.37
CA GLU A 198 -3.16 10.05 -21.76
C GLU A 198 -2.42 8.71 -21.85
N PHE A 199 -1.40 8.49 -21.02
CA PHE A 199 -0.74 7.19 -20.94
C PHE A 199 -1.68 6.09 -20.41
N PHE A 200 -2.54 6.41 -19.44
CA PHE A 200 -3.59 5.48 -18.97
C PHE A 200 -4.64 5.22 -20.05
N LEU A 201 -5.10 6.24 -20.78
CA LEU A 201 -6.11 6.14 -21.84
C LEU A 201 -5.59 5.38 -23.06
N GLU A 202 -4.34 5.61 -23.48
CA GLU A 202 -3.73 4.86 -24.58
C GLU A 202 -3.60 3.37 -24.25
N ASN A 203 -3.29 3.03 -23.00
CA ASN A 203 -3.19 1.64 -22.55
C ASN A 203 -4.54 1.01 -22.13
N ASN A 204 -5.54 1.81 -21.74
CA ASN A 204 -6.88 1.37 -21.34
C ASN A 204 -7.98 1.60 -22.39
N LYS A 205 -7.64 1.78 -23.67
CA LYS A 205 -8.58 1.69 -24.81
C LYS A 205 -9.38 0.38 -24.91
N LYS A 206 -9.31 -0.50 -23.91
CA LYS A 206 -10.12 -1.71 -23.73
C LYS A 206 -11.19 -1.63 -22.65
N ASN A 207 -11.24 -0.62 -21.79
CA ASN A 207 -12.24 -0.53 -20.72
C ASN A 207 -12.84 0.88 -20.64
N ASP A 208 -14.12 1.00 -21.01
CA ASP A 208 -14.94 2.22 -20.99
C ASP A 208 -15.26 2.70 -19.57
N TYR A 209 -14.32 3.40 -18.92
CA TYR A 209 -14.62 4.15 -17.69
C TYR A 209 -14.17 5.61 -17.81
N LEU A 210 -15.16 6.49 -17.89
CA LEU A 210 -15.05 7.96 -17.93
C LEU A 210 -14.77 8.50 -16.51
N ILE A 211 -13.76 9.36 -16.38
CA ILE A 211 -13.61 10.27 -15.23
C ILE A 211 -13.67 11.69 -15.82
N GLU A 212 -14.76 12.40 -15.56
CA GLU A 212 -14.96 13.80 -15.97
C GLU A 212 -14.33 14.77 -14.95
N ASP A 213 -13.64 15.77 -15.48
CA ASP A 213 -13.23 17.07 -14.90
C ASP A 213 -12.36 17.12 -13.63
N THR A 214 -11.06 17.42 -13.83
CA THR A 214 -10.10 17.75 -12.74
C THR A 214 -9.38 19.09 -12.91
N GLU A 215 -9.76 19.94 -13.88
CA GLU A 215 -9.01 21.17 -14.23
C GLU A 215 -9.03 22.31 -13.18
N ASN A 216 -9.60 22.14 -11.98
CA ASN A 216 -9.62 23.18 -10.94
C ASN A 216 -9.52 22.63 -9.51
N PHE A 217 -8.50 21.82 -9.21
CA PHE A 217 -8.35 21.22 -7.88
C PHE A 217 -7.73 22.20 -6.85
N LYS A 218 -8.55 22.82 -5.99
CA LYS A 218 -8.08 23.65 -4.88
C LYS A 218 -7.90 22.80 -3.61
N PHE A 219 -6.73 22.87 -2.98
CA PHE A 219 -6.38 22.08 -1.78
C PHE A 219 -7.36 22.27 -0.60
N GLU A 220 -7.90 23.49 -0.44
CA GLU A 220 -8.92 23.79 0.58
C GLU A 220 -10.25 23.08 0.32
N GLU A 221 -10.65 22.96 -0.96
CA GLU A 221 -11.86 22.24 -1.35
C GLU A 221 -11.72 20.73 -1.11
N TYR A 222 -10.52 20.18 -1.30
CA TYR A 222 -10.21 18.79 -0.99
C TYR A 222 -10.30 18.49 0.50
N ASN A 223 -9.69 19.32 1.35
CA ASN A 223 -9.78 19.16 2.80
C ASN A 223 -11.21 19.30 3.31
N PHE A 224 -11.99 20.23 2.74
CA PHE A 224 -13.40 20.39 3.05
C PHE A 224 -14.22 19.15 2.64
N LYS A 225 -13.98 18.59 1.44
CA LYS A 225 -14.59 17.32 1.00
C LYS A 225 -14.25 16.16 1.93
N ILE A 226 -12.99 16.04 2.37
CA ILE A 226 -12.60 14.99 3.33
C ILE A 226 -13.32 15.16 4.67
N ALA A 227 -13.34 16.37 5.23
CA ALA A 227 -13.99 16.63 6.51
C ALA A 227 -15.48 16.26 6.47
N ASN A 228 -16.19 16.71 5.43
CA ASN A 228 -17.60 16.35 5.22
C ASN A 228 -17.81 14.84 5.04
N MET A 229 -16.87 14.16 4.37
CA MET A 229 -16.92 12.70 4.22
C MET A 229 -16.79 12.02 5.58
N VAL A 230 -15.84 12.44 6.42
CA VAL A 230 -15.63 11.89 7.77
C VAL A 230 -16.87 12.11 8.64
N ASP A 231 -17.44 13.32 8.65
CA ASP A 231 -18.64 13.63 9.43
C ASP A 231 -19.85 12.80 8.97
N SER A 232 -20.06 12.68 7.67
CA SER A 232 -21.10 11.82 7.08
C SER A 232 -20.94 10.37 7.54
N ASN A 233 -19.71 9.86 7.60
CA ASN A 233 -19.42 8.49 8.01
C ASN A 233 -19.70 8.26 9.50
N ILE A 234 -19.28 9.19 10.36
CA ILE A 234 -19.58 9.16 11.80
C ILE A 234 -21.09 9.18 12.03
N ASN A 235 -21.80 10.08 11.36
CA ASN A 235 -23.25 10.22 11.49
C ASN A 235 -23.98 8.97 11.00
N PHE A 236 -23.53 8.36 9.91
CA PHE A 236 -24.08 7.11 9.42
C PHE A 236 -23.94 5.97 10.44
N VAL A 237 -22.76 5.79 11.03
CA VAL A 237 -22.55 4.77 12.07
C VAL A 237 -23.42 5.03 13.29
N LYS A 238 -23.53 6.28 13.77
CA LYS A 238 -24.41 6.64 14.89
C LYS A 238 -25.88 6.36 14.61
N LYS A 239 -26.36 6.64 13.38
CA LYS A 239 -27.73 6.31 12.97
C LYS A 239 -27.99 4.80 13.08
N ILE A 240 -27.05 3.96 12.65
CA ILE A 240 -27.16 2.50 12.79
C ILE A 240 -27.16 2.07 14.27
N GLU A 241 -26.24 2.59 15.08
CA GLU A 241 -26.17 2.30 16.52
C GLU A 241 -27.45 2.70 17.28
N SER A 242 -28.20 3.69 16.78
CA SER A 242 -29.46 4.12 17.40
C SER A 242 -30.63 3.15 17.17
N VAL A 243 -30.59 2.33 16.12
CA VAL A 243 -31.69 1.41 15.74
C VAL A 243 -31.37 -0.06 15.99
N MET A 244 -30.10 -0.37 16.27
CA MET A 244 -29.60 -1.72 16.49
C MET A 244 -29.35 -1.99 17.97
N PRO A 245 -29.76 -3.16 18.50
CA PRO A 245 -29.37 -3.56 19.85
C PRO A 245 -27.86 -3.66 19.98
N ASP A 246 -27.35 -3.35 21.18
CA ASP A 246 -25.93 -3.52 21.50
C ASP A 246 -25.45 -4.94 21.17
N ASN A 247 -24.19 -5.04 20.75
CA ASN A 247 -23.50 -6.25 20.35
C ASN A 247 -24.09 -6.99 19.13
N SER A 248 -25.01 -6.36 18.39
CA SER A 248 -25.52 -6.88 17.13
C SER A 248 -24.40 -7.01 16.11
N ALA A 249 -24.40 -8.11 15.35
CA ALA A 249 -23.45 -8.33 14.26
C ALA A 249 -24.01 -7.73 12.97
N ILE A 250 -23.22 -6.89 12.31
CA ILE A 250 -23.56 -6.23 11.04
C ILE A 250 -22.64 -6.80 9.94
N PHE A 251 -23.25 -7.24 8.86
CA PHE A 251 -22.55 -7.73 7.68
C PHE A 251 -22.22 -6.58 6.74
N VAL A 252 -21.00 -6.50 6.21
CA VAL A 252 -20.49 -5.41 5.37
C VAL A 252 -20.08 -5.97 4.02
N MET A 253 -20.51 -5.31 2.94
CA MET A 253 -20.20 -5.63 1.54
C MET A 253 -19.57 -4.42 0.84
N PRO A 254 -18.76 -4.58 -0.23
CA PRO A 254 -18.38 -5.80 -0.96
C PRO A 254 -17.37 -6.68 -0.22
N PHE A 255 -17.05 -7.84 -0.83
CA PHE A 255 -15.78 -8.52 -0.57
C PHE A 255 -14.67 -7.94 -1.43
N GLY A 256 -13.73 -7.25 -0.78
CA GLY A 256 -12.47 -6.81 -1.37
C GLY A 256 -11.32 -7.76 -1.02
N TYR A 257 -10.24 -7.70 -1.79
CA TYR A 257 -8.99 -8.35 -1.42
C TYR A 257 -8.31 -7.56 -0.30
N TRP A 258 -8.19 -8.14 0.90
CA TRP A 258 -7.40 -7.58 2.01
C TRP A 258 -6.04 -8.27 2.12
N PRO A 259 -4.93 -7.53 2.39
CA PRO A 259 -4.84 -6.08 2.61
C PRO A 259 -4.70 -5.24 1.34
N GLU A 260 -4.51 -5.87 0.18
CA GLU A 260 -3.85 -5.23 -0.96
C GLU A 260 -4.77 -4.39 -1.86
N ARG A 261 -6.10 -4.50 -1.74
CA ARG A 261 -7.06 -3.79 -2.63
C ARG A 261 -8.34 -3.29 -1.95
N ASP A 262 -8.35 -3.20 -0.62
CA ASP A 262 -9.41 -2.53 0.14
C ASP A 262 -9.08 -1.04 0.25
N SER A 263 -10.07 -0.16 0.02
CA SER A 263 -9.87 1.29 0.18
C SER A 263 -9.76 1.72 1.65
N ASN A 264 -9.76 0.76 2.59
CA ASN A 264 -9.84 0.96 4.04
C ASN A 264 -11.16 1.60 4.49
N THR A 265 -12.11 1.86 3.58
CA THR A 265 -13.39 2.47 3.96
C THR A 265 -14.22 1.54 4.83
N SER A 266 -14.04 0.22 4.73
CA SER A 266 -14.68 -0.72 5.66
C SER A 266 -14.16 -0.61 7.10
N LEU A 267 -12.95 -0.05 7.34
CA LEU A 267 -12.45 0.22 8.70
C LEU A 267 -13.21 1.32 9.43
N ILE A 268 -13.90 2.21 8.69
CA ILE A 268 -14.70 3.30 9.24
C ILE A 268 -15.67 2.77 10.31
N PHE A 269 -16.29 1.63 10.06
CA PHE A 269 -17.23 1.02 10.97
C PHE A 269 -16.58 0.57 12.29
N TYR A 270 -15.37 0.04 12.22
CA TYR A 270 -14.60 -0.38 13.40
C TYR A 270 -14.06 0.80 14.21
N ILE A 271 -13.69 1.88 13.51
CA ILE A 271 -13.14 3.08 14.14
C ILE A 271 -14.23 3.84 14.88
N HIS A 272 -15.41 3.98 14.28
CA HIS A 272 -16.46 4.86 14.81
C HIS A 272 -17.52 4.14 15.64
N SER A 273 -17.67 2.82 15.51
CA SER A 273 -18.65 2.07 16.29
C SER A 273 -18.04 1.49 17.55
N LYS A 274 -18.74 1.67 18.68
CA LYS A 274 -18.38 1.07 19.97
C LYS A 274 -19.37 0.01 20.43
N LYS A 275 -20.57 -0.01 19.84
CA LYS A 275 -21.68 -0.85 20.29
C LYS A 275 -21.91 -2.08 19.42
N LEU A 276 -21.50 -2.05 18.16
CA LEU A 276 -21.83 -3.07 17.18
C LEU A 276 -20.60 -3.90 16.80
N ARG A 277 -20.84 -5.14 16.37
CA ARG A 277 -19.80 -6.02 15.81
C ARG A 277 -19.89 -5.98 14.30
N TRP A 278 -18.84 -5.57 13.64
CA TRP A 278 -18.82 -5.48 12.18
C TRP A 278 -18.10 -6.69 11.60
N SER A 279 -18.60 -7.23 10.48
CA SER A 279 -17.81 -8.12 9.65
C SER A 279 -16.80 -7.31 8.85
N TYR A 280 -15.60 -7.84 8.68
CA TYR A 280 -14.63 -7.26 7.77
C TYR A 280 -14.91 -7.84 6.38
N PRO A 281 -14.72 -7.09 5.28
CA PRO A 281 -14.65 -7.70 3.96
C PRO A 281 -13.71 -8.91 4.02
N LEU A 282 -14.23 -10.09 3.66
CA LEU A 282 -13.59 -11.37 4.00
C LEU A 282 -12.15 -11.43 3.50
N ILE A 283 -11.22 -11.64 4.43
CA ILE A 283 -9.84 -12.00 4.14
C ILE A 283 -9.84 -13.38 3.47
N ASP A 284 -9.06 -13.54 2.40
CA ASP A 284 -8.87 -14.73 1.57
C ASP A 284 -8.44 -15.96 2.39
N SER A 285 -9.38 -16.54 3.11
CA SER A 285 -9.27 -17.89 3.65
C SER A 285 -10.24 -18.79 2.91
N LYS A 286 -9.79 -20.01 2.61
CA LYS A 286 -10.58 -21.01 1.87
C LYS A 286 -11.98 -21.22 2.47
N ASP A 287 -12.13 -21.11 3.79
CA ASP A 287 -13.41 -21.30 4.47
C ASP A 287 -14.30 -20.07 4.40
N ASN A 288 -13.73 -18.86 4.54
CA ASN A 288 -14.46 -17.61 4.34
C ASN A 288 -14.99 -17.52 2.91
N ILE A 289 -14.16 -17.83 1.91
CA ILE A 289 -14.58 -17.82 0.49
C ILE A 289 -15.70 -18.82 0.23
N LYS A 290 -15.70 -20.01 0.85
CA LYS A 290 -16.80 -20.97 0.70
C LYS A 290 -18.13 -20.41 1.24
N ILE A 291 -18.10 -19.81 2.43
CA ILE A 291 -19.29 -19.17 3.03
C ILE A 291 -19.76 -18.01 2.16
N ALA A 292 -18.82 -17.17 1.72
CA ALA A 292 -19.05 -16.04 0.85
C ALA A 292 -19.74 -16.44 -0.46
N LYS A 293 -19.19 -17.43 -1.17
CA LYS A 293 -19.76 -17.98 -2.40
C LYS A 293 -21.14 -18.56 -2.18
N LYS A 294 -21.37 -19.22 -1.05
CA LYS A 294 -22.69 -19.77 -0.72
C LYS A 294 -23.75 -18.67 -0.55
N ILE A 295 -23.40 -17.58 0.13
CA ILE A 295 -24.27 -16.42 0.30
C ILE A 295 -24.56 -15.78 -1.05
N PHE A 296 -23.53 -15.53 -1.87
CA PHE A 296 -23.67 -14.85 -3.17
C PHE A 296 -24.37 -15.69 -4.25
N ASN A 297 -24.26 -17.01 -4.19
CA ASN A 297 -24.97 -17.92 -5.09
C ASN A 297 -26.41 -18.20 -4.62
N SER A 298 -26.96 -17.37 -3.71
CA SER A 298 -28.37 -17.48 -3.32
C SER A 298 -29.28 -17.26 -4.54
N PRO A 299 -30.37 -18.03 -4.70
CA PRO A 299 -31.25 -17.93 -5.86
C PRO A 299 -31.94 -16.57 -6.00
N ASN A 300 -32.29 -15.95 -4.87
CA ASN A 300 -33.02 -14.69 -4.81
C ASN A 300 -32.63 -13.88 -3.56
N TYR A 301 -33.20 -12.67 -3.45
CA TYR A 301 -32.87 -11.71 -2.37
C TYR A 301 -33.25 -12.26 -0.99
N ASN A 302 -34.40 -12.92 -0.89
CA ASN A 302 -34.89 -13.45 0.39
C ASN A 302 -33.98 -14.57 0.89
N ASP A 303 -33.52 -15.45 0.00
CA ASP A 303 -32.56 -16.50 0.32
C ASP A 303 -31.21 -15.90 0.74
N PHE A 304 -30.76 -14.86 0.03
CA PHE A 304 -29.54 -14.12 0.36
C PHE A 304 -29.60 -13.55 1.80
N ILE A 305 -30.67 -12.82 2.12
CA ILE A 305 -30.88 -12.27 3.46
C ILE A 305 -31.02 -13.39 4.51
N ALA A 306 -31.73 -14.48 4.19
CA ALA A 306 -31.88 -15.63 5.09
C ALA A 306 -30.53 -16.29 5.38
N GLN A 307 -29.63 -16.39 4.40
CA GLN A 307 -28.29 -16.91 4.61
C GLN A 307 -27.47 -16.00 5.52
N ILE A 308 -27.55 -14.68 5.36
CA ILE A 308 -26.85 -13.71 6.24
C ILE A 308 -27.39 -13.82 7.67
N ARG A 309 -28.71 -13.86 7.86
CA ARG A 309 -29.35 -14.08 9.18
C ARG A 309 -28.89 -15.39 9.82
N LYS A 310 -28.78 -16.47 9.03
CA LYS A 310 -28.31 -17.78 9.50
C LYS A 310 -26.88 -17.74 10.03
N GLN A 311 -26.04 -16.80 9.58
CA GLN A 311 -24.70 -16.58 10.13
C GLN A 311 -24.69 -15.74 11.42
N GLY A 312 -25.86 -15.27 11.88
CA GLY A 312 -26.03 -14.50 13.11
C GLY A 312 -25.94 -12.99 12.94
N PHE A 313 -25.95 -12.49 11.70
CA PHE A 313 -26.00 -11.06 11.41
C PHE A 313 -27.44 -10.54 11.50
N LYS A 314 -27.59 -9.31 12.01
CA LYS A 314 -28.86 -8.60 12.22
C LYS A 314 -28.96 -7.32 11.36
N GLY A 315 -27.94 -7.04 10.58
CA GLY A 315 -27.92 -5.90 9.68
C GLY A 315 -26.98 -6.15 8.51
N LEU A 316 -27.22 -5.42 7.43
CA LEU A 316 -26.45 -5.47 6.19
C LEU A 316 -26.08 -4.05 5.78
N VAL A 317 -24.79 -3.80 5.56
CA VAL A 317 -24.25 -2.59 4.95
C VAL A 317 -23.71 -2.90 3.56
N LEU A 318 -24.11 -2.07 2.61
CA LEU A 318 -23.59 -2.00 1.26
C LEU A 318 -22.70 -0.76 1.12
N ASN A 319 -21.40 -0.98 0.97
CA ASN A 319 -20.40 0.05 0.66
C ASN A 319 -20.31 0.25 -0.86
N LEU A 320 -21.04 1.23 -1.36
CA LEU A 320 -21.08 1.56 -2.78
C LEU A 320 -19.75 2.14 -3.28
N PHE A 321 -18.94 2.75 -2.41
CA PHE A 321 -17.64 3.29 -2.78
C PHE A 321 -16.67 2.17 -3.18
N ASP A 322 -16.50 1.16 -2.33
CA ASP A 322 -15.65 0.00 -2.65
C ASP A 322 -16.16 -0.76 -3.87
N TYR A 323 -17.49 -0.82 -4.03
CA TYR A 323 -18.08 -1.47 -5.20
C TYR A 323 -17.79 -0.74 -6.52
N GLN A 324 -17.54 0.57 -6.50
CA GLN A 324 -17.23 1.36 -7.68
C GLN A 324 -15.72 1.45 -7.94
N ASN A 325 -14.92 1.42 -6.88
CA ASN A 325 -13.50 1.82 -6.95
C ASN A 325 -12.52 0.69 -6.63
N CYS A 326 -12.98 -0.47 -6.14
CA CYS A 326 -12.11 -1.61 -5.83
C CYS A 326 -12.32 -2.77 -6.82
N GLN A 327 -11.26 -3.56 -7.04
CA GLN A 327 -11.39 -4.85 -7.72
C GLN A 327 -12.14 -5.83 -6.81
N ILE A 328 -13.46 -5.91 -7.00
CA ILE A 328 -14.31 -6.91 -6.37
C ILE A 328 -13.94 -8.28 -6.97
N MET A 329 -13.99 -9.34 -6.15
CA MET A 329 -13.77 -10.68 -6.68
C MET A 329 -14.74 -10.99 -7.83
N GLU A 330 -14.20 -11.51 -8.94
CA GLU A 330 -14.93 -11.73 -10.20
C GLU A 330 -16.22 -12.55 -10.03
N TRP A 331 -16.24 -13.50 -9.09
CA TRP A 331 -17.42 -14.31 -8.80
C TRP A 331 -18.55 -13.56 -8.09
N CYS A 332 -18.27 -12.44 -7.40
CA CYS A 332 -19.32 -11.55 -6.91
C CYS A 332 -20.00 -10.81 -8.07
N LEU A 333 -19.22 -10.39 -9.08
CA LEU A 333 -19.72 -9.72 -10.29
C LEU A 333 -20.53 -10.66 -11.19
N LYS A 334 -20.14 -11.94 -11.24
CA LYS A 334 -20.82 -13.01 -12.00
C LYS A 334 -21.99 -13.66 -11.25
N SER A 335 -22.28 -13.24 -10.03
CA SER A 335 -23.39 -13.81 -9.24
C SER A 335 -24.74 -13.34 -9.78
N ASN A 336 -25.82 -14.06 -9.44
CA ASN A 336 -27.19 -13.68 -9.82
C ASN A 336 -27.64 -12.33 -9.22
N PHE A 337 -26.86 -11.76 -8.30
CA PHE A 337 -27.05 -10.46 -7.69
C PHE A 337 -26.03 -9.44 -8.21
N THR A 338 -26.40 -8.73 -9.27
CA THR A 338 -25.68 -7.50 -9.61
C THR A 338 -25.86 -6.46 -8.49
N ILE A 339 -24.88 -5.60 -8.29
CA ILE A 339 -24.92 -4.54 -7.26
C ILE A 339 -26.14 -3.65 -7.43
N LYS A 340 -26.47 -3.35 -8.69
CA LYS A 340 -27.66 -2.57 -9.05
C LYS A 340 -28.92 -3.26 -8.51
N ASN A 341 -29.08 -4.55 -8.77
CA ASN A 341 -30.21 -5.32 -8.25
C ASN A 341 -30.21 -5.38 -6.72
N LEU A 342 -29.05 -5.54 -6.07
CA LEU A 342 -28.97 -5.58 -4.61
C LEU A 342 -29.36 -4.23 -3.97
N LYS A 343 -28.82 -3.12 -4.50
CA LYS A 343 -29.15 -1.76 -4.06
C LYS A 343 -30.64 -1.47 -4.23
N GLU A 344 -31.19 -1.77 -5.41
CA GLU A 344 -32.61 -1.58 -5.69
C GLU A 344 -33.47 -2.42 -4.73
N LYS A 345 -33.13 -3.71 -4.53
CA LYS A 345 -33.85 -4.59 -3.60
C LYS A 345 -33.73 -4.14 -2.14
N MET A 346 -32.57 -3.63 -1.70
CA MET A 346 -32.41 -3.06 -0.36
C MET A 346 -33.28 -1.80 -0.18
N ILE A 347 -33.37 -0.95 -1.20
CA ILE A 347 -34.23 0.24 -1.16
C ILE A 347 -35.71 -0.15 -1.17
N GLU A 348 -36.11 -1.09 -2.01
CA GLU A 348 -37.50 -1.60 -2.10
C GLU A 348 -37.95 -2.27 -0.80
N SER A 349 -37.09 -3.11 -0.21
CA SER A 349 -37.44 -3.90 0.98
C SER A 349 -37.18 -3.19 2.31
N GLY A 350 -36.32 -2.16 2.31
CA GLY A 350 -35.81 -1.57 3.54
C GLY A 350 -36.83 -0.70 4.29
N GLY A 351 -37.77 -0.06 3.60
CA GLY A 351 -38.81 0.76 4.26
C GLY A 351 -38.25 1.71 5.33
N SER A 352 -38.79 1.64 6.54
CA SER A 352 -38.33 2.40 7.71
C SER A 352 -36.99 1.92 8.30
N ASP A 353 -36.54 0.72 7.94
CA ASP A 353 -35.28 0.12 8.39
C ASP A 353 -34.08 0.49 7.50
N LEU A 354 -34.30 1.25 6.42
CA LEU A 354 -33.27 1.71 5.48
C LEU A 354 -32.59 2.98 6.01
N ILE A 355 -31.26 2.93 6.15
CA ILE A 355 -30.43 4.10 6.48
C ILE A 355 -29.45 4.33 5.34
N LYS A 356 -29.31 5.59 4.90
CA LYS A 356 -28.32 6.00 3.88
C LYS A 356 -27.33 6.98 4.51
N SER A 357 -26.07 6.91 4.11
CA SER A 357 -25.10 7.95 4.45
C SER A 357 -25.35 9.22 3.65
N ASP A 358 -24.98 10.37 4.22
CA ASP A 358 -25.25 11.67 3.62
C ASP A 358 -24.41 11.87 2.33
N ASN A 359 -23.22 11.25 2.27
CA ASN A 359 -22.37 11.18 1.07
C ASN A 359 -22.83 10.13 0.02
N GLY A 360 -23.87 9.33 0.32
CA GLY A 360 -24.39 8.32 -0.60
C GLY A 360 -23.52 7.07 -0.80
N TYR A 361 -22.39 6.94 -0.09
CA TYR A 361 -21.49 5.79 -0.21
C TYR A 361 -21.96 4.55 0.55
N PHE A 362 -22.85 4.68 1.53
CA PHE A 362 -23.29 3.56 2.34
C PHE A 362 -24.81 3.45 2.38
N ILE A 363 -25.28 2.20 2.31
CA ILE A 363 -26.68 1.85 2.54
C ILE A 363 -26.71 0.75 3.58
N PHE A 364 -27.50 0.94 4.63
CA PHE A 364 -27.76 -0.03 5.67
C PHE A 364 -29.22 -0.47 5.63
N ILE A 365 -29.46 -1.76 5.85
CA ILE A 365 -30.78 -2.27 6.25
C ILE A 365 -30.65 -3.13 7.49
N LYS A 366 -31.66 -3.06 8.36
CA LYS A 366 -31.88 -4.05 9.41
C LYS A 366 -32.46 -5.33 8.79
N ILE A 367 -31.98 -6.49 9.24
CA ILE A 367 -32.44 -7.80 8.75
C ILE A 367 -32.90 -8.67 9.90
#